data_AF-A0A0G9MR65-F1
#
_entry.id   AF-A0A0G9MR65-F1
#
_cell.length_a   1.000
_cell.length_b   1.000
_cell.length_c   1.000
_cell.angle_alpha   90.00
_cell.angle_beta   90.00
_cell.angle_gamma   90.00
#
_symmetry.space_group_name_H-M   'P 1'
#
loop_
_entity.id
_entity.type
_entity.pdbx_description
1 polymer ?
#
loop_
_entity_poly.entity_id
_entity_poly.type
_entity_poly.pdbx_seq_one_letter_code
_entity_poly.pdbx_strand_id
1 'polypeptide(L)'
;MASTSTSDRAKWWSDFLLDHVDYPAPARLALQLDGARFKVSCPCHCNAYRVEPGRDAVPLVVPLDSSDQHSPFLIFNANIPLSDGRYLDLDLLADSQGNLFELVIECCANSYPVPDEVEIGEGPIRTTVYGKLLKDPE
;
A
#
# COMPACT_ATOMS: atom_id res chain seq x y z
N MET A 1 9.39 -25.91 -3.16
CA MET A 1 8.73 -24.70 -2.63
C MET A 1 8.36 -23.87 -3.84
N ALA A 2 7.06 -23.67 -4.08
CA ALA A 2 6.61 -22.89 -5.23
C ALA A 2 6.90 -21.41 -4.94
N SER A 3 7.63 -20.75 -5.83
CA SER A 3 7.76 -19.29 -5.78
C SER A 3 6.37 -18.68 -6.01
N THR A 4 5.80 -18.09 -4.97
CA THR A 4 4.59 -17.26 -5.08
C THR A 4 4.84 -16.21 -6.15
N SER A 5 3.95 -16.11 -7.15
CA SER A 5 4.16 -15.13 -8.21
C SER A 5 4.08 -13.72 -7.61
N THR A 6 4.80 -12.75 -8.18
CA THR A 6 4.73 -11.35 -7.74
C THR A 6 3.29 -10.85 -7.59
N SER A 7 2.43 -11.22 -8.53
CA SER A 7 1.02 -10.82 -8.53
C SER A 7 0.27 -11.38 -7.32
N ASP A 8 0.59 -12.61 -6.91
CA ASP A 8 -0.03 -13.24 -5.74
C ASP A 8 0.44 -12.56 -4.45
N ARG A 9 1.71 -12.16 -4.37
CA ARG A 9 2.23 -11.45 -3.20
C ARG A 9 1.67 -10.03 -3.08
N ALA A 10 1.57 -9.30 -4.18
CA ALA A 10 0.97 -7.97 -4.19
C ALA A 10 -0.51 -8.01 -3.81
N LYS A 11 -1.24 -9.02 -4.31
CA LYS A 11 -2.62 -9.27 -3.91
C LYS A 11 -2.71 -9.60 -2.43
N TRP A 12 -1.83 -10.46 -1.91
CA TRP A 12 -1.81 -10.77 -0.48
C TRP A 12 -1.61 -9.51 0.38
N TRP A 13 -0.73 -8.58 -0.03
CA TRP A 13 -0.58 -7.29 0.68
C TRP A 13 -1.83 -6.40 0.59
N SER A 14 -2.53 -6.43 -0.54
CA SER A 14 -3.79 -5.71 -0.73
C SER A 14 -4.87 -6.22 0.23
N ASP A 15 -5.00 -7.55 0.32
CA ASP A 15 -5.94 -8.21 1.22
C ASP A 15 -5.53 -7.95 2.69
N PHE A 16 -4.24 -8.06 3.03
CA PHE A 16 -3.71 -7.76 4.36
C PHE A 16 -4.02 -6.31 4.80
N LEU A 17 -3.84 -5.34 3.91
CA LEU A 17 -4.14 -3.94 4.16
C LEU A 17 -5.64 -3.73 4.45
N LEU A 18 -6.53 -4.41 3.73
CA LEU A 18 -7.98 -4.28 3.95
C LEU A 18 -8.45 -5.00 5.23
N ASP A 19 -7.81 -6.12 5.58
CA ASP A 19 -8.24 -6.97 6.69
C ASP A 19 -7.64 -6.55 8.05
N HIS A 20 -6.43 -5.99 8.06
CA HIS A 20 -5.67 -5.75 9.29
C HIS A 20 -5.33 -4.29 9.56
N VAL A 21 -5.39 -3.43 8.55
CA VAL A 21 -4.99 -2.02 8.70
C VAL A 21 -6.22 -1.14 8.68
N ASP A 22 -6.36 -0.29 9.70
CA ASP A 22 -7.46 0.66 9.84
C ASP A 22 -7.32 1.85 8.86
N TYR A 23 -7.41 1.57 7.56
CA TYR A 23 -7.42 2.62 6.54
C TYR A 23 -8.71 3.44 6.67
N PRO A 24 -8.67 4.80 6.67
CA PRO A 24 -9.84 5.63 7.01
C PRO A 24 -11.05 5.54 6.05
N ALA A 25 -10.86 5.06 4.83
CA ALA A 25 -11.91 4.89 3.81
C ALA A 25 -11.77 3.52 3.13
N PRO A 26 -12.05 2.42 3.86
CA PRO A 26 -11.70 1.07 3.42
C PRO A 26 -12.47 0.63 2.18
N ALA A 27 -13.72 1.07 1.99
CA ALA A 27 -14.50 0.71 0.80
C ALA A 27 -13.93 1.38 -0.46
N ARG A 28 -13.50 2.64 -0.34
CA ARG A 28 -12.82 3.35 -1.42
C ARG A 28 -11.47 2.72 -1.78
N LEU A 29 -10.70 2.30 -0.77
CA LEU A 29 -9.45 1.58 -0.99
C LEU A 29 -9.69 0.24 -1.69
N ALA A 30 -10.71 -0.51 -1.26
CA ALA A 30 -11.09 -1.76 -1.91
C ALA A 30 -11.42 -1.55 -3.40
N LEU A 31 -12.15 -0.50 -3.76
CA LEU A 31 -12.45 -0.16 -5.16
C LEU A 31 -11.21 0.19 -6.00
N GLN A 32 -10.16 0.75 -5.39
CA GLN A 32 -8.89 1.02 -6.08
C GLN A 32 -8.08 -0.26 -6.33
N LEU A 33 -8.16 -1.20 -5.40
CA LEU A 33 -7.46 -2.48 -5.48
C LEU A 33 -8.24 -3.51 -6.33
N ASP A 34 -9.56 -3.35 -6.46
CA ASP A 34 -10.41 -4.23 -7.25
C ASP A 34 -10.05 -4.17 -8.74
N GLY A 35 -9.77 -5.33 -9.32
CA GLY A 35 -9.29 -5.46 -10.69
C GLY A 35 -7.94 -4.76 -10.98
N ALA A 36 -7.23 -4.25 -9.96
CA ALA A 36 -5.94 -3.60 -10.14
C ALA A 36 -4.88 -4.58 -10.62
N ARG A 37 -3.94 -4.09 -11.43
CA ARG A 37 -2.79 -4.87 -11.89
C ARG A 37 -1.53 -4.41 -11.15
N PHE A 38 -0.76 -5.38 -10.68
CA PHE A 38 0.47 -5.13 -9.95
C PHE A 38 1.68 -5.50 -10.81
N LYS A 39 2.70 -4.65 -10.77
CA LYS A 39 4.01 -4.89 -11.40
C LYS A 39 5.10 -4.63 -10.36
N VAL A 40 6.15 -5.45 -10.33
CA VAL A 40 7.33 -5.13 -9.50
C VAL A 40 7.90 -3.80 -9.99
N SER A 41 8.15 -2.86 -9.09
CA SER A 41 8.77 -1.58 -9.47
C SER A 41 10.30 -1.67 -9.56
N CYS A 42 10.95 -2.57 -8.80
CA CYS A 42 12.38 -2.83 -8.88
C CYS A 42 12.72 -4.32 -9.08
N PRO A 43 13.62 -4.68 -10.02
CA PRO A 43 14.13 -6.06 -10.16
C PRO A 43 14.92 -6.56 -8.93
N CYS A 44 15.25 -5.65 -8.01
CA CYS A 44 15.92 -5.94 -6.75
C CYS A 44 14.99 -6.51 -5.66
N HIS A 45 13.70 -6.71 -5.95
CA HIS A 45 12.70 -7.26 -5.02
C HIS A 45 12.48 -6.42 -3.76
N CYS A 46 12.55 -5.07 -3.86
CA CYS A 46 12.28 -4.14 -2.75
C CYS A 46 10.84 -4.16 -2.19
N ASN A 47 10.03 -5.19 -2.45
CA ASN A 47 8.62 -5.28 -2.05
C ASN A 47 7.82 -4.00 -2.36
N ALA A 48 8.15 -3.38 -3.49
CA ALA A 48 7.48 -2.23 -4.04
C ALA A 48 6.74 -2.63 -5.31
N TYR A 49 5.45 -2.32 -5.35
CA TYR A 49 4.52 -2.78 -6.35
C TYR A 49 3.86 -1.57 -7.00
N ARG A 50 4.19 -1.36 -8.28
CA ARG A 50 3.49 -0.41 -9.11
C ARG A 50 2.07 -0.91 -9.33
N VAL A 51 1.10 -0.06 -9.02
CA VAL A 51 -0.32 -0.32 -9.17
C VAL A 51 -0.82 0.37 -10.43
N GLU A 52 -1.54 -0.38 -11.25
CA GLU A 52 -2.34 0.14 -12.36
C GLU A 52 -3.81 -0.06 -11.97
N PRO A 53 -4.55 1.03 -11.65
CA PRO A 53 -5.92 0.94 -11.19
C PRO A 53 -6.85 0.28 -12.23
N GLY A 54 -7.88 -0.41 -11.73
CA GLY A 54 -8.95 -0.94 -12.56
C GLY A 54 -9.82 0.14 -13.21
N ARG A 55 -10.69 -0.25 -14.14
CA ARG A 55 -11.58 0.70 -14.87
C ARG A 55 -12.52 1.47 -13.94
N ASP A 56 -12.99 0.82 -12.88
CA ASP A 56 -13.97 1.36 -11.94
C ASP A 56 -13.31 1.98 -10.70
N ALA A 57 -11.99 2.13 -10.73
CA ALA A 57 -11.23 2.71 -9.63
C ALA A 57 -11.58 4.19 -9.42
N VAL A 58 -11.72 4.59 -8.16
CA VAL A 58 -12.05 5.96 -7.76
C VAL A 58 -10.87 6.57 -6.97
N PRO A 59 -10.47 7.83 -7.18
CA PRO A 59 -9.28 8.39 -6.52
C PRO A 59 -9.32 8.25 -5.00
N LEU A 60 -8.18 7.98 -4.37
CA LEU A 60 -8.01 7.89 -2.92
C LEU A 60 -7.88 9.26 -2.26
N VAL A 61 -7.26 10.21 -2.96
CA VAL A 61 -7.02 11.57 -2.49
C VAL A 61 -7.50 12.59 -3.51
N VAL A 62 -7.66 13.84 -3.07
CA VAL A 62 -7.96 14.95 -3.98
C VAL A 62 -6.82 15.05 -5.02
N PRO A 63 -7.14 15.08 -6.34
CA PRO A 63 -6.14 15.29 -7.37
C PRO A 63 -5.36 16.59 -7.14
N LEU A 64 -4.07 16.56 -7.43
CA LEU A 64 -3.25 17.78 -7.35
C LEU A 64 -3.55 18.65 -8.57
N ASP A 65 -3.61 19.97 -8.35
CA ASP A 65 -3.71 20.92 -9.45
C ASP A 65 -2.48 20.77 -10.37
N SER A 66 -2.69 20.97 -11.68
CA SER A 66 -1.72 20.62 -12.73
C SER A 66 -0.33 21.27 -12.62
N SER A 67 -0.13 22.22 -11.70
CA SER A 67 1.17 22.84 -11.42
C SER A 67 2.09 21.98 -10.54
N ASP A 68 1.55 21.00 -9.79
CA ASP A 68 2.30 20.18 -8.83
C ASP A 68 2.50 18.72 -9.31
N GLN A 69 2.60 18.51 -10.63
CA GLN A 69 2.73 17.19 -11.29
C GLN A 69 4.08 16.49 -11.07
N HIS A 70 4.75 16.70 -9.93
CA HIS A 70 6.10 16.20 -9.73
C HIS A 70 6.12 15.13 -8.65
N SER A 71 6.10 13.89 -9.16
CA SER A 71 6.29 12.63 -8.45
C SER A 71 5.08 12.11 -7.68
N PRO A 72 4.97 10.78 -7.53
CA PRO A 72 4.04 10.16 -6.59
C PRO A 72 4.33 10.67 -5.18
N PHE A 73 3.30 10.77 -4.36
CA PHE A 73 3.41 11.27 -3.00
C PHE A 73 2.79 10.30 -2.01
N LEU A 74 3.41 10.19 -0.83
CA LEU A 74 2.92 9.37 0.26
C LEU A 74 1.58 9.94 0.76
N ILE A 75 0.56 9.10 0.83
CA ILE A 75 -0.77 9.47 1.32
C ILE A 75 -1.12 8.79 2.64
N PHE A 76 -0.51 7.62 2.89
CA PHE A 76 -0.80 6.78 4.04
C PHE A 76 0.41 5.88 4.34
N ASN A 77 0.71 5.73 5.62
CA ASN A 77 1.66 4.75 6.16
C ASN A 77 0.97 3.92 7.25
N ALA A 78 1.27 2.63 7.30
CA ALA A 78 1.02 1.79 8.45
C ALA A 78 2.31 1.17 8.97
N ASN A 79 2.61 1.44 10.24
CA ASN A 79 3.69 0.81 10.99
C ASN A 79 3.14 -0.40 11.76
N ILE A 80 3.55 -1.60 11.35
CA ILE A 80 3.01 -2.89 11.79
C ILE A 80 4.07 -3.59 12.64
N PRO A 81 3.84 -3.79 13.95
CA PRO A 81 4.76 -4.55 14.78
C PRO A 81 4.74 -6.03 14.38
N LEU A 82 5.90 -6.68 14.33
CA LEU A 82 6.04 -8.12 14.10
C LEU A 82 6.30 -8.88 15.41
N SER A 83 5.92 -10.16 15.44
CA SER A 83 6.06 -11.04 16.62
C SER A 83 7.52 -11.22 17.07
N ASP A 84 8.47 -11.07 16.16
CA ASP A 84 9.91 -11.19 16.41
C ASP A 84 10.58 -9.89 16.88
N GLY A 85 9.79 -8.85 17.17
CA GLY A 85 10.26 -7.55 17.65
C GLY A 85 10.70 -6.58 16.55
N ARG A 86 10.62 -6.96 15.27
CA ARG A 86 10.79 -6.04 14.13
C ARG A 86 9.48 -5.29 13.83
N TYR A 87 9.53 -4.45 12.80
CA TYR A 87 8.33 -3.80 12.26
C TYR A 87 8.38 -3.75 10.73
N LEU A 88 7.18 -3.66 10.14
CA LEU A 88 6.99 -3.32 8.74
C LEU A 88 6.44 -1.90 8.63
N ASP A 89 6.90 -1.18 7.61
CA ASP A 89 6.21 0.00 7.11
C ASP A 89 5.52 -0.38 5.80
N LEU A 90 4.23 -0.10 5.73
CA LEU A 90 3.41 -0.23 4.53
C LEU A 90 2.98 1.15 4.08
N ASP A 91 3.52 1.58 2.94
CA ASP A 91 3.29 2.90 2.37
C ASP A 91 2.42 2.83 1.13
N LEU A 92 1.43 3.74 1.06
CA LEU A 92 0.61 3.97 -0.12
C LEU A 92 1.01 5.32 -0.73
N LEU A 93 1.44 5.27 -1.99
CA LEU A 93 1.74 6.46 -2.78
C LEU A 93 0.65 6.68 -3.82
N ALA A 94 0.22 7.92 -3.97
CA ALA A 94 -0.75 8.32 -5.00
C ALA A 94 -0.07 9.03 -6.17
N ASP A 95 -0.67 8.93 -7.35
CA ASP A 95 -0.33 9.77 -8.50
C ASP A 95 -0.98 11.15 -8.42
N SER A 96 -0.69 12.01 -9.40
CA SER A 96 -1.27 13.37 -9.47
C SER A 96 -2.78 13.38 -9.67
N GLN A 97 -3.37 12.28 -10.16
CA GLN A 97 -4.82 12.12 -10.28
C GLN A 97 -5.46 11.58 -8.99
N GLY A 98 -4.64 11.36 -7.95
CA GLY A 98 -5.06 10.86 -6.66
C GLY A 98 -5.35 9.36 -6.63
N ASN A 99 -4.98 8.61 -7.67
CA ASN A 99 -5.11 7.15 -7.70
C ASN A 99 -3.95 6.48 -6.98
N LEU A 100 -4.16 5.26 -6.49
CA LEU A 100 -3.06 4.45 -5.96
C LEU A 100 -2.05 4.18 -7.09
N PHE A 101 -0.81 4.57 -6.85
CA PHE A 101 0.28 4.45 -7.81
C PHE A 101 1.27 3.39 -7.38
N GLU A 102 1.62 3.33 -6.11
CA GLU A 102 2.59 2.34 -5.63
C GLU A 102 2.26 1.94 -4.19
N LEU A 103 2.44 0.66 -3.93
CA LEU A 103 2.40 0.04 -2.61
C LEU A 103 3.83 -0.39 -2.27
N VAL A 104 4.39 0.14 -1.19
CA VAL A 104 5.76 -0.15 -0.76
C VAL A 104 5.71 -0.81 0.62
N ILE A 105 6.43 -1.93 0.78
CA ILE A 105 6.60 -2.60 2.06
C ILE A 105 8.08 -2.67 2.40
N GLU A 106 8.44 -2.15 3.56
CA GLU A 106 9.81 -2.19 4.06
C GLU A 106 9.86 -2.85 5.44
N CYS A 107 10.93 -3.61 5.71
CA CYS A 107 11.19 -4.14 7.05
C CYS A 107 12.31 -3.36 7.73
N CYS A 108 11.96 -2.70 8.85
CA CYS A 108 12.84 -1.81 9.61
C CYS A 108 13.61 -0.81 8.72
N ALA A 109 12.88 0.04 7.99
CA ALA A 109 13.46 1.00 7.03
C ALA A 109 14.43 0.33 6.04
N ASN A 110 13.98 -0.78 5.45
CA ASN A 110 14.73 -1.61 4.49
C ASN A 110 16.08 -2.15 4.99
N SER A 111 16.28 -2.21 6.32
CA SER A 111 17.48 -2.80 6.94
C SER A 111 17.45 -4.33 6.91
N TYR A 112 16.28 -4.92 6.69
CA TYR A 112 16.06 -6.36 6.59
C TYR A 112 15.17 -6.70 5.40
N PRO A 113 15.27 -7.92 4.85
CA PRO A 113 14.29 -8.40 3.91
C PRO A 113 12.91 -8.46 4.57
N VAL A 114 11.87 -8.12 3.80
CA VAL A 114 10.48 -8.35 4.20
C VAL A 114 10.27 -9.85 4.34
N PRO A 115 9.73 -10.34 5.48
CA PRO A 115 9.53 -11.75 5.70
C PRO A 115 8.42 -12.30 4.79
N ASP A 116 8.55 -13.57 4.37
CA ASP A 116 7.52 -14.26 3.57
C ASP A 116 6.25 -14.48 4.38
N GLU A 117 6.38 -14.82 5.66
CA GLU A 117 5.28 -14.99 6.60
C GLU A 117 5.21 -13.78 7.54
N VAL A 118 4.02 -13.20 7.68
CA VAL A 118 3.79 -12.02 8.53
C VAL A 118 3.00 -12.45 9.75
N GLU A 119 3.65 -12.42 10.89
CA GLU A 119 3.03 -12.61 12.19
C GLU A 119 3.00 -11.26 12.90
N ILE A 120 1.80 -10.68 13.06
CA ILE A 120 1.61 -9.41 13.76
C ILE A 120 1.94 -9.62 15.24
N GLY A 121 2.83 -8.76 15.77
CA GLY A 121 3.27 -8.81 17.15
C GLY A 121 2.30 -8.19 18.14
N GLU A 122 2.68 -8.22 19.42
CA GLU A 122 1.92 -7.56 20.48
C GLU A 122 2.06 -6.04 20.38
N GLY A 123 0.98 -5.36 19.98
CA GLY A 123 0.91 -3.91 19.91
C GLY A 123 -0.06 -3.42 18.83
N PRO A 124 -0.53 -2.18 18.91
CA PRO A 124 -1.40 -1.63 17.87
C PRO A 124 -0.60 -1.35 16.60
N ILE A 125 -1.19 -1.65 15.45
CA ILE A 125 -0.75 -1.09 14.16
C ILE A 125 -0.96 0.43 14.24
N ARG A 126 0.08 1.20 13.93
CA ARG A 126 0.02 2.66 13.96
C ARG A 126 -0.10 3.18 12.55
N THR A 127 -1.13 3.98 12.29
CA THR A 127 -1.38 4.53 10.96
C THR A 127 -1.14 6.04 10.93
N THR A 128 -0.52 6.54 9.86
CA THR A 128 -0.33 7.97 9.62
C THR A 128 -0.90 8.34 8.26
N VAL A 129 -1.65 9.45 8.21
CA VAL A 129 -2.23 10.00 6.98
C VAL A 129 -1.48 11.29 6.63
N TYR A 130 -0.96 11.37 5.39
CA TYR A 130 -0.14 12.49 4.92
C TYR A 130 -0.90 13.43 3.97
N GLY A 131 -2.05 12.99 3.44
CA GLY A 131 -2.86 13.76 2.50
C GLY A 131 -4.32 13.90 2.93
N LYS A 132 -5.09 14.65 2.14
CA LYS A 132 -6.54 14.74 2.32
C LYS A 132 -7.22 13.56 1.62
N LEU A 133 -7.34 12.44 2.35
CA LEU A 133 -8.06 11.26 1.86
C LEU A 133 -9.53 11.60 1.56
N LEU A 134 -10.02 11.07 0.45
CA LEU A 134 -11.42 11.09 0.10
C LEU A 134 -12.16 10.03 0.92
N LYS A 135 -13.38 10.34 1.34
CA LYS A 135 -14.23 9.44 2.14
C LYS A 135 -14.80 8.33 1.26
N ASP A 136 -15.26 7.25 1.89
CA ASP A 136 -15.99 6.20 1.19
C ASP A 136 -17.14 6.76 0.34
N PRO A 137 -17.40 6.17 -0.84
CA PRO A 137 -18.60 6.49 -1.61
C PRO A 137 -19.85 6.13 -0.78
N GLU A 138 -20.89 6.97 -0.89
CA GLU A 138 -22.21 6.73 -0.27
C GLU A 138 -22.98 5.59 -0.97
#